data_AF-A0AAV6BYC3-F1
#
_entry.id   AF-A0AAV6BYC3-F1
#
_cell.length_a   1.000
_cell.length_b   1.000
_cell.length_c   1.000
_cell.angle_alpha   90.00
_cell.angle_beta   90.00
_cell.angle_gamma   90.00
#
_symmetry.space_group_name_H-M   'P 1'
#
loop_
_entity.id
_entity.type
_entity.pdbx_description
1 polymer ?
#
loop_
_entity_poly.entity_id
_entity_poly.type
_entity_poly.pdbx_seq_one_letter_code
_entity_poly.pdbx_strand_id
1 'polypeptide(L)'
;MGPAMTEEERAKKTAHLENSRTLGEQAYDDMYEKAHSPSAATACYNNAKEAFYAAINAANELGLTDEARRLEARLQHIKAVFRNQFP
;
A
#
# COMPACT_ATOMS: atom_id res chain seq x y z
N MET A 1 -22.68 -17.69 14.89
CA MET A 1 -21.68 -16.67 15.30
C MET A 1 -20.36 -17.12 14.71
N GLY A 2 -19.87 -16.47 13.64
CA GLY A 2 -18.51 -16.74 13.15
C GLY A 2 -17.51 -16.40 14.25
N PRO A 3 -16.37 -17.09 14.36
CA PRO A 3 -15.40 -16.79 15.41
C PRO A 3 -14.99 -15.32 15.30
N ALA A 4 -15.19 -14.57 16.39
CA ALA A 4 -14.62 -13.25 16.53
C ALA A 4 -13.11 -13.38 16.26
N MET A 5 -12.59 -12.56 15.36
CA MET A 5 -11.17 -12.57 14.97
C MET A 5 -10.29 -12.62 16.22
N THR A 6 -9.46 -13.65 16.33
CA THR A 6 -8.62 -13.86 17.53
C THR A 6 -7.58 -12.76 17.65
N GLU A 7 -7.06 -12.57 18.86
CA GLU A 7 -6.06 -11.52 19.12
C GLU A 7 -4.77 -11.74 18.32
N GLU A 8 -4.37 -13.01 18.12
CA GLU A 8 -3.24 -13.39 17.27
C GLU A 8 -3.48 -13.03 15.80
N GLU A 9 -4.67 -13.30 15.26
CA GLU A 9 -5.02 -12.94 13.89
C GLU A 9 -5.04 -11.41 13.72
N ARG A 10 -5.52 -10.68 14.73
CA ARG A 10 -5.49 -9.20 14.71
C ARG A 10 -4.07 -8.67 14.73
N ALA A 11 -3.20 -9.25 15.55
CA ALA A 11 -1.79 -8.89 15.60
C ALA A 11 -1.11 -9.15 14.24
N LYS A 12 -1.33 -10.32 13.63
CA LYS A 12 -0.80 -10.65 12.29
C LYS A 12 -1.27 -9.67 11.23
N LYS A 13 -2.57 -9.33 11.19
CA LYS A 13 -3.09 -8.37 10.22
C LYS A 13 -2.58 -6.96 10.46
N THR A 14 -2.39 -6.56 11.71
CA THR A 14 -1.81 -5.26 12.05
C THR A 14 -0.36 -5.18 11.57
N ALA A 15 0.44 -6.21 11.84
CA ALA A 15 1.81 -6.30 11.32
C ALA A 15 1.84 -6.33 9.79
N HIS A 16 0.89 -7.04 9.15
CA HIS A 16 0.77 -7.08 7.70
C HIS A 16 0.41 -5.70 7.12
N LEU A 17 -0.47 -4.94 7.76
CA LEU A 17 -0.81 -3.57 7.39
C LEU A 17 0.42 -2.67 7.44
N GLU A 18 1.16 -2.67 8.54
CA GLU A 18 2.33 -1.80 8.71
C GLU A 18 3.45 -2.17 7.73
N ASN A 19 3.70 -3.46 7.53
CA ASN A 19 4.69 -3.93 6.57
C ASN A 19 4.29 -3.54 5.14
N SER A 20 3.03 -3.77 4.75
CA SER A 20 2.54 -3.43 3.41
C SER A 20 2.58 -1.93 3.15
N ARG A 21 2.25 -1.09 4.14
CA ARG A 21 2.41 0.37 4.05
C ARG A 21 3.87 0.75 3.82
N THR A 22 4.78 0.18 4.60
CA THR A 22 6.22 0.48 4.52
C THR A 22 6.78 0.07 3.15
N LEU A 23 6.43 -1.12 2.67
CA LEU A 23 6.80 -1.59 1.33
C LEU A 23 6.25 -0.69 0.23
N GLY A 24 5.01 -0.20 0.39
CA GLY A 24 4.38 0.71 -0.56
C GLY A 24 5.09 2.06 -0.65
N GLU A 25 5.46 2.64 0.49
CA GLU A 25 6.22 3.90 0.54
C GLU A 25 7.65 3.72 0.02
N GLN A 26 8.31 2.61 0.35
CA GLN A 26 9.64 2.30 -0.15
C GLN A 26 9.64 2.08 -1.67
N ALA A 27 8.65 1.38 -2.23
CA ALA A 27 8.54 1.21 -3.67
C ALA A 27 8.25 2.54 -4.39
N TYR A 28 7.53 3.46 -3.73
CA TYR A 28 7.35 4.82 -4.24
C TYR A 28 8.66 5.62 -4.21
N ASP A 29 9.47 5.50 -3.17
CA ASP A 29 10.78 6.14 -3.07
C ASP A 29 11.77 5.57 -4.11
N ASP A 30 11.79 4.24 -4.26
CA ASP A 30 12.57 3.51 -5.27
C ASP A 30 12.21 3.93 -6.71
N MET A 31 10.95 4.34 -6.94
CA MET A 31 10.52 4.88 -8.23
C MET A 31 11.27 6.18 -8.59
N TYR A 32 11.76 6.94 -7.61
CA TYR A 32 12.55 8.14 -7.84
C TYR A 32 14.05 7.87 -7.79
N GLU A 33 14.51 7.07 -6.82
CA GLU A 33 15.92 6.82 -6.60
C GLU A 33 16.53 5.82 -7.61
N LYS A 34 15.76 4.78 -7.98
CA LYS A 34 16.28 3.61 -8.71
C LYS A 34 15.70 3.42 -10.09
N ALA A 35 14.59 4.08 -10.42
CA ALA A 35 13.98 3.93 -11.75
C ALA A 35 14.77 4.71 -12.80
N HIS A 36 15.76 4.07 -13.41
CA HIS A 36 16.53 4.64 -14.51
C HIS A 36 15.85 4.50 -15.89
N SER A 37 14.68 3.85 -15.93
CA SER A 37 13.93 3.58 -17.16
C SER A 37 12.41 3.62 -16.91
N PRO A 38 11.58 3.93 -17.93
CA PRO A 38 10.11 3.93 -17.81
C PRO A 38 9.54 2.58 -17.34
N SER A 39 10.11 1.47 -17.80
CA SER A 39 9.72 0.12 -17.37
C SER A 39 10.04 -0.13 -15.90
N ALA A 40 11.17 0.39 -15.40
CA ALA A 40 11.54 0.28 -13.99
C ALA A 40 10.62 1.13 -13.11
N ALA A 41 10.27 2.34 -13.56
CA ALA A 41 9.29 3.19 -12.88
C ALA A 41 7.91 2.52 -12.81
N THR A 42 7.50 1.86 -13.90
CA THR A 42 6.24 1.10 -13.97
C THR A 42 6.24 -0.10 -13.01
N ALA A 43 7.37 -0.81 -12.90
CA ALA A 43 7.52 -1.90 -11.94
C ALA A 43 7.44 -1.40 -10.48
N CYS A 44 8.14 -0.31 -10.15
CA CYS A 44 8.08 0.31 -8.83
C CYS A 44 6.67 0.80 -8.49
N TYR A 45 5.99 1.45 -9.44
CA TYR A 45 4.60 1.87 -9.30
C TYR A 45 3.65 0.70 -9.07
N ASN A 46 3.79 -0.41 -9.82
CA ASN A 46 2.97 -1.60 -9.60
C ASN A 46 3.20 -2.20 -8.22
N ASN A 47 4.47 -2.32 -7.79
CA ASN A 47 4.80 -2.80 -6.45
C ASN A 47 4.18 -1.92 -5.36
N ALA A 48 4.32 -0.60 -5.47
CA ALA A 48 3.70 0.34 -4.54
C ALA A 48 2.18 0.15 -4.50
N LYS A 49 1.54 0.09 -5.67
CA LYS A 49 0.09 -0.09 -5.81
C LYS A 49 -0.40 -1.38 -5.15
N GLU A 50 0.26 -2.50 -5.40
CA GLU A 50 -0.10 -3.80 -4.80
C GLU A 50 0.05 -3.77 -3.28
N ALA A 51 1.14 -3.20 -2.77
CA ALA A 51 1.39 -3.07 -1.34
C ALA A 51 0.34 -2.17 -0.64
N PHE A 52 -0.02 -1.04 -1.25
CA PHE A 52 -1.10 -0.19 -0.73
C PHE A 52 -2.45 -0.89 -0.76
N TYR A 53 -2.77 -1.66 -1.80
CA TYR A 53 -4.00 -2.46 -1.82
C TYR A 53 -4.05 -3.51 -0.71
N ALA A 54 -2.94 -4.20 -0.45
CA ALA A 54 -2.84 -5.15 0.67
C ALA A 54 -3.03 -4.44 2.03
N ALA A 55 -2.42 -3.27 2.23
CA ALA A 55 -2.57 -2.48 3.44
C ALA A 55 -4.02 -1.99 3.63
N ILE A 56 -4.68 -1.51 2.57
CA ILE A 56 -6.08 -1.07 2.60
C ILE A 56 -7.01 -2.23 2.95
N ASN A 57 -6.79 -3.41 2.35
CA ASN A 57 -7.59 -4.59 2.65
C ASN A 57 -7.42 -5.00 4.12
N ALA A 58 -6.19 -5.07 4.61
CA ALA A 58 -5.91 -5.39 6.03
C ALA A 58 -6.56 -4.37 6.98
N ALA A 59 -6.50 -3.08 6.66
CA ALA A 59 -7.14 -2.02 7.44
C ALA A 59 -8.66 -2.17 7.49
N ASN A 60 -9.30 -2.48 6.36
CA ASN A 60 -10.74 -2.73 6.29
C ASN A 60 -11.14 -3.98 7.10
N GLU A 61 -10.36 -5.06 7.01
CA GLU A 61 -10.61 -6.28 7.78
C GLU A 61 -10.42 -6.09 9.29
N LEU A 62 -9.57 -5.16 9.70
CA LEU A 62 -9.39 -4.76 11.10
C LEU A 62 -10.44 -3.73 11.59
N GLY A 63 -11.30 -3.23 10.69
CA GLY A 63 -12.26 -2.16 10.99
C GLY A 63 -11.62 -0.77 11.15
N LEU A 64 -10.37 -0.61 10.70
CA LEU A 64 -9.62 0.66 10.75
C LEU A 64 -9.98 1.54 9.55
N THR A 65 -11.24 1.95 9.45
CA THR A 65 -11.77 2.68 8.28
C THR A 65 -11.07 4.02 8.02
N ASP A 66 -10.62 4.72 9.07
CA ASP A 66 -9.86 5.97 8.90
C ASP A 66 -8.48 5.71 8.27
N GLU A 67 -7.80 4.65 8.70
CA GLU A 67 -6.51 4.26 8.14
C GLU A 67 -6.65 3.78 6.70
N ALA A 68 -7.68 2.97 6.41
CA ALA A 68 -8.00 2.58 5.04
C ALA A 68 -8.17 3.81 4.13
N ARG A 69 -8.94 4.82 4.57
CA ARG A 69 -9.14 6.07 3.82
C ARG A 69 -7.85 6.85 3.62
N ARG A 70 -6.96 6.91 4.63
CA ARG A 70 -5.64 7.56 4.50
C ARG A 70 -4.77 6.85 3.47
N LEU A 71 -4.72 5.53 3.52
CA LEU A 71 -3.99 4.70 2.57
C LEU A 71 -4.54 4.84 1.15
N GLU A 72 -5.86 4.91 0.99
CA GLU A 72 -6.50 5.19 -0.29
C GLU A 72 -6.12 6.57 -0.85
N ALA A 73 -6.18 7.62 -0.02
CA ALA A 73 -5.77 8.96 -0.43
C ALA A 73 -4.29 9.00 -0.86
N ARG A 74 -3.43 8.29 -0.11
CA ARG A 74 -2.00 8.15 -0.45
C ARG A 74 -1.80 7.42 -1.78
N LEU A 75 -2.53 6.34 -2.02
CA LEU A 75 -2.49 5.60 -3.28
C LEU A 75 -2.96 6.47 -4.46
N GLN A 76 -4.01 7.27 -4.29
CA GLN A 76 -4.47 8.19 -5.33
C GLN A 76 -3.42 9.24 -5.67
N HIS A 77 -2.71 9.75 -4.66
CA HIS A 77 -1.58 10.66 -4.89
C HIS A 77 -0.48 10.00 -5.73
N ILE A 78 -0.06 8.79 -5.37
CA ILE A 78 0.97 8.04 -6.12
C ILE A 78 0.52 7.80 -7.56
N LYS A 79 -0.74 7.42 -7.79
CA LYS A 79 -1.32 7.25 -9.14
C LYS A 79 -1.27 8.53 -9.96
N ALA A 80 -1.64 9.66 -9.36
CA ALA A 80 -1.63 10.96 -10.01
C ALA A 80 -0.20 11.39 -10.38
N VAL A 81 0.74 11.22 -9.45
CA VAL A 81 2.16 11.49 -9.67
C VAL A 81 2.72 10.63 -10.80
N PHE A 82 2.50 9.31 -10.75
CA PHE A 82 2.98 8.40 -11.79
C PHE A 82 2.42 8.79 -13.16
N ARG A 83 1.12 9.04 -13.27
CA ARG A 83 0.48 9.43 -14.53
C ARG A 83 0.97 10.78 -15.07
N ASN A 84 1.36 11.71 -14.19
CA ASN A 84 1.87 13.02 -14.59
C ASN A 84 3.34 12.96 -15.03
N GLN A 85 4.14 12.11 -14.40
CA GLN A 85 5.58 12.02 -14.67
C GLN A 85 5.91 10.97 -15.75
N PHE A 86 5.07 9.95 -15.91
CA PHE A 86 5.24 8.84 -16.84
C PHE A 86 3.97 8.67 -17.69
N PRO A 87 3.76 9.52 -18.72
CA PRO A 87 2.61 9.44 -19.62
C PRO A 87 2.65 8.24 -20.57
#